data_AF-A0A1Y3WJG7-F1
#
_entry.id   AF-A0A1Y3WJG7-F1
#
_cell.length_a   1.000
_cell.length_b   1.000
_cell.length_c   1.000
_cell.angle_alpha   90.00
_cell.angle_beta   90.00
_cell.angle_gamma   90.00
#
_symmetry.space_group_name_H-M   'P 1'
#
loop_
_entity.id
_entity.type
_entity.pdbx_description
1 polymer ?
#
loop_
_entity_poly.entity_id
_entity_poly.type
_entity_poly.pdbx_seq_one_letter_code
_entity_poly.pdbx_strand_id
1 'polypeptide(L)'
;MLLFPGDVFQGARNGLLLWFETVLPTLLPFLIIVNIMLRTSLIRHISRLVYPVLGPLFSVSPGGCFAVLTGFLCGYPMGAKVTADLVRDRRISSREGAYLLSFCNNTSPGFMAGFVVCQTIGDPSLVFGSMIIFLLVPVVLSFAFCRIYLKKETHPAPTVFHGDNGRFSMDVLDLSIMDSFETITKTGGYIIVFSVFLELACKLPFAGTLPGRLLLSFLEITNGVVMLETLPLPFSLRYACIMGLCAFGGFCAGAQTNSMLNGSGLKITPYIAEKLAAGAAASLMAYLYIQIL
;
A
#
# COMPACT_ATOMS: atom_id res chain seq x y z
N MET A 1 5.17 28.36 1.85
CA MET A 1 5.83 28.55 3.17
C MET A 1 5.85 30.01 3.59
N LEU A 2 6.49 30.92 2.85
CA LEU A 2 6.56 32.34 3.24
C LEU A 2 5.22 33.11 3.10
N LEU A 3 4.37 32.73 2.14
CA LEU A 3 3.10 33.42 1.88
C LEU A 3 1.95 32.97 2.81
N PHE A 4 2.00 31.73 3.31
CA PHE A 4 0.94 31.11 4.12
C PHE A 4 1.55 30.32 5.30
N PRO A 5 2.26 30.96 6.23
CA PRO A 5 3.01 30.27 7.27
C PRO A 5 2.11 29.49 8.25
N GLY A 6 0.94 30.03 8.59
CA GLY A 6 -0.03 29.37 9.47
C GLY A 6 -0.57 28.06 8.90
N ASP A 7 -0.93 28.07 7.62
CA ASP A 7 -1.44 26.89 6.91
C ASP A 7 -0.35 25.82 6.76
N VAL A 8 0.89 26.22 6.46
CA VAL A 8 2.01 25.27 6.43
C VAL A 8 2.23 24.64 7.80
N PHE A 9 2.21 25.43 8.87
CA PHE A 9 2.35 24.91 10.22
C PHE A 9 1.21 23.93 10.56
N GLN A 10 -0.04 24.29 10.22
CA GLN A 10 -1.19 23.44 10.47
C GLN A 10 -1.13 22.13 9.68
N GLY A 11 -0.82 22.18 8.39
CA GLY A 11 -0.64 21.00 7.56
C GLY A 11 0.47 20.08 8.09
N ALA A 12 1.59 20.65 8.53
CA ALA A 12 2.68 19.88 9.12
C ALA A 12 2.27 19.24 10.45
N ARG A 13 1.56 19.98 11.32
CA ARG A 13 1.03 19.47 12.59
C ARG A 13 0.04 18.33 12.37
N ASN A 14 -0.90 18.50 11.43
CA ASN A 14 -1.89 17.47 11.10
C ASN A 14 -1.20 16.19 10.58
N GLY A 15 -0.25 16.32 9.66
CA GLY A 15 0.50 15.18 9.15
C GLY A 15 1.36 14.50 10.21
N LEU A 16 1.96 15.28 11.13
CA LEU A 16 2.75 14.75 12.24
C LEU A 16 1.89 13.96 13.22
N LEU A 17 0.73 14.49 13.62
CA LEU A 17 -0.21 13.81 14.51
C LEU A 17 -0.77 12.55 13.87
N LEU A 18 -1.15 12.61 12.58
CA LEU A 18 -1.58 11.44 11.83
C LEU A 18 -0.50 10.34 11.83
N TRP A 19 0.76 10.72 11.58
CA TRP A 19 1.86 9.78 11.61
C TRP A 19 2.10 9.22 13.02
N PHE A 20 2.12 10.06 14.05
CA PHE A 20 2.46 9.67 15.42
C PHE A 20 1.36 8.86 16.11
N GLU A 21 0.10 9.28 15.99
CA GLU A 21 -1.05 8.66 16.68
C GLU A 21 -1.57 7.42 15.97
N THR A 22 -1.47 7.39 14.63
CA THR A 22 -2.05 6.31 13.82
C THR A 22 -0.99 5.41 13.21
N VAL A 23 -0.09 5.96 12.41
CA VAL A 23 0.80 5.15 11.56
C VAL A 23 1.93 4.49 12.33
N LEU A 24 2.59 5.23 13.21
CA LEU A 24 3.70 4.76 14.04
C LEU A 24 3.32 3.56 14.91
N PRO A 25 2.29 3.62 15.78
CA PRO A 25 1.94 2.50 16.66
C PRO A 25 1.38 1.28 15.91
N THR A 26 0.74 1.49 14.76
CA THR A 26 0.14 0.38 13.98
C THR A 26 1.15 -0.34 13.11
N LEU A 27 2.07 0.39 12.45
CA LEU A 27 3.02 -0.22 11.53
C LEU A 27 4.35 -0.61 12.19
N LEU A 28 4.91 0.17 13.13
CA LEU A 28 6.27 -0.07 13.65
C LEU A 28 6.47 -1.49 14.20
N PRO A 29 5.61 -2.03 15.10
CA PRO A 29 5.80 -3.38 15.62
C PRO A 29 5.80 -4.43 14.51
N PHE A 30 4.94 -4.22 13.51
CA PHE A 30 4.82 -5.08 12.37
C PHE A 30 6.06 -5.01 11.46
N LEU A 31 6.60 -3.81 11.21
CA LEU A 31 7.84 -3.60 10.47
C LEU A 31 9.00 -4.37 11.09
N ILE A 32 9.13 -4.29 12.43
CA ILE A 32 10.21 -4.96 13.16
C ILE A 32 10.11 -6.47 12.96
N ILE A 33 8.91 -7.04 13.12
CA ILE A 33 8.66 -8.47 12.93
C ILE A 33 9.02 -8.90 11.50
N VAL A 34 8.55 -8.17 10.47
CA VAL A 34 8.88 -8.50 9.08
C VAL A 34 10.36 -8.39 8.78
N ASN A 35 11.05 -7.37 9.31
CA ASN A 35 12.49 -7.23 9.14
C ASN A 35 13.27 -8.38 9.79
N ILE A 36 12.87 -8.82 10.99
CA ILE A 36 13.42 -10.03 11.62
C ILE A 36 13.16 -11.25 10.74
N MET A 37 11.95 -11.40 10.18
CA MET A 37 11.61 -12.54 9.32
C MET A 37 12.46 -12.56 8.03
N LEU A 38 12.66 -11.40 7.40
CA LEU A 38 13.49 -11.23 6.19
C LEU A 38 14.96 -11.61 6.45
N ARG A 39 15.48 -11.26 7.63
CA ARG A 39 16.88 -11.44 8.06
C ARG A 39 17.16 -12.80 8.71
N THR A 40 16.15 -13.63 8.94
CA THR A 40 16.29 -14.96 9.55
C THR A 40 15.88 -16.07 8.58
N SER A 41 15.99 -17.33 8.99
CA SER A 41 15.45 -18.46 8.23
C SER A 41 13.91 -18.55 8.22
N LEU A 42 13.21 -17.70 8.98
CA LEU A 42 11.75 -17.76 9.15
C LEU A 42 11.00 -17.46 7.84
N ILE A 43 11.52 -16.54 7.02
CA ILE A 43 10.99 -16.28 5.67
C ILE A 43 10.88 -17.57 4.84
N ARG A 44 11.86 -18.46 4.92
CA ARG A 44 11.86 -19.72 4.16
C ARG A 44 10.73 -20.66 4.62
N HIS A 45 10.51 -20.74 5.92
CA HIS A 45 9.48 -21.61 6.51
C HIS A 45 8.09 -21.12 6.14
N ILE A 46 7.84 -19.82 6.29
CA ILE A 46 6.54 -19.22 5.96
C ILE A 46 6.29 -19.30 4.46
N SER A 47 7.26 -18.93 3.63
CA SER A 47 7.17 -19.07 2.18
C SER A 47 6.81 -20.49 1.76
N ARG A 48 7.47 -21.52 2.31
CA ARG A 48 7.14 -22.92 2.00
C ARG A 48 5.74 -23.34 2.47
N LEU A 49 5.29 -22.83 3.61
CA LEU A 49 3.97 -23.12 4.14
C LEU A 49 2.86 -22.58 3.22
N VAL A 50 3.02 -21.35 2.74
CA VAL A 50 2.00 -20.69 1.89
C VAL A 50 2.15 -21.00 0.41
N TYR A 51 3.32 -21.48 -0.03
CA TYR A 51 3.63 -21.76 -1.44
C TYR A 51 2.63 -22.69 -2.14
N PRO A 52 2.14 -23.80 -1.55
CA PRO A 52 1.20 -24.70 -2.23
C PRO A 52 -0.09 -24.01 -2.70
N VAL A 53 -0.48 -22.92 -2.02
CA VAL A 53 -1.65 -22.13 -2.36
C VAL A 53 -1.26 -20.92 -3.21
N LEU A 54 -0.37 -20.06 -2.69
CA LEU A 54 -0.07 -18.77 -3.32
C LEU A 54 0.83 -18.89 -4.55
N GLY A 55 1.74 -19.86 -4.58
CA GLY A 55 2.68 -20.07 -5.67
C GLY A 55 1.96 -20.38 -6.98
N PRO A 56 1.15 -21.45 -7.05
CA PRO A 56 0.33 -21.77 -8.23
C PRO A 56 -0.70 -20.69 -8.55
N LEU A 57 -1.35 -20.12 -7.52
CA LEU A 57 -2.40 -19.11 -7.72
C LEU A 57 -1.88 -17.86 -8.41
N PHE A 58 -0.74 -17.32 -7.95
CA PHE A 58 -0.18 -16.08 -8.50
C PHE A 58 0.95 -16.31 -9.51
N SER A 59 1.37 -17.56 -9.75
CA SER A 59 2.55 -17.89 -10.56
C SER A 59 3.84 -17.22 -10.04
N VAL A 60 4.04 -17.28 -8.72
CA VAL A 60 5.18 -16.65 -8.03
C VAL A 60 6.10 -17.69 -7.39
N SER A 61 7.35 -17.31 -7.18
CA SER A 61 8.34 -18.13 -6.47
C SER A 61 8.00 -18.24 -4.97
N PRO A 62 8.66 -19.14 -4.23
CA PRO A 62 8.56 -19.16 -2.77
C PRO A 62 8.88 -17.80 -2.13
N GLY A 63 9.85 -17.06 -2.69
CA GLY A 63 10.17 -15.70 -2.25
C GLY A 63 9.02 -14.72 -2.49
N GLY A 64 8.43 -14.77 -3.68
CA GLY A 64 7.28 -13.95 -4.02
C GLY A 64 6.06 -14.20 -3.13
N CYS A 65 5.87 -15.43 -2.64
CA CYS A 65 4.79 -15.73 -1.70
C CYS A 65 4.88 -14.93 -0.39
N PHE A 66 6.10 -14.62 0.08
CA PHE A 66 6.29 -13.77 1.25
C PHE A 66 5.89 -12.31 0.98
N ALA A 67 6.21 -11.81 -0.22
CA ALA A 67 5.76 -10.49 -0.66
C ALA A 67 4.23 -10.41 -0.82
N VAL A 68 3.59 -11.46 -1.32
CA VAL A 68 2.12 -11.54 -1.38
C VAL A 68 1.53 -11.46 0.03
N LEU A 69 2.00 -12.32 0.95
CA LEU A 69 1.47 -12.37 2.32
C LEU A 69 1.61 -11.02 3.04
N THR A 70 2.83 -10.47 3.05
CA THR A 70 3.10 -9.18 3.71
C THR A 70 2.41 -8.02 2.98
N GLY A 71 2.33 -8.04 1.66
CA GLY A 71 1.64 -7.02 0.89
C GLY A 71 0.15 -6.91 1.23
N PHE A 72 -0.56 -8.04 1.28
CA PHE A 72 -1.99 -8.08 1.58
C PHE A 72 -2.32 -7.82 3.06
N LEU A 73 -1.42 -8.16 3.99
CA LEU A 73 -1.65 -7.94 5.42
C LEU A 73 -1.31 -6.51 5.86
N CYS A 74 -0.32 -5.87 5.22
CA CYS A 74 0.38 -4.73 5.81
C CYS A 74 0.25 -3.50 4.95
N GLY A 75 -0.01 -3.69 3.66
CA GLY A 75 -0.26 -2.63 2.72
C GLY A 75 0.96 -1.76 2.42
N TYR A 76 0.72 -0.50 2.01
CA TYR A 76 1.78 0.43 1.64
C TYR A 76 2.44 1.13 2.85
N PRO A 77 3.74 1.47 2.72
CA PRO A 77 4.61 1.15 1.59
C PRO A 77 5.27 -0.24 1.71
N MET A 78 4.77 -1.09 2.61
CA MET A 78 5.44 -2.34 2.97
C MET A 78 5.44 -3.41 1.91
N GLY A 79 4.34 -3.55 1.15
CA GLY A 79 4.34 -4.42 -0.02
C GLY A 79 5.47 -4.06 -0.98
N ALA A 80 5.64 -2.77 -1.27
CA ALA A 80 6.73 -2.30 -2.12
C ALA A 80 8.12 -2.49 -1.52
N LYS A 81 8.28 -2.19 -0.23
CA LYS A 81 9.55 -2.37 0.50
C LYS A 81 10.01 -3.81 0.48
N VAL A 82 9.15 -4.76 0.87
CA VAL A 82 9.47 -6.19 0.89
C VAL A 82 9.79 -6.69 -0.52
N THR A 83 9.00 -6.33 -1.52
CA THR A 83 9.28 -6.71 -2.91
C THR A 83 10.62 -6.15 -3.39
N ALA A 84 10.93 -4.88 -3.09
CA ALA A 84 12.20 -4.27 -3.45
C ALA A 84 13.39 -4.94 -2.75
N ASP A 85 13.28 -5.26 -1.47
CA ASP A 85 14.32 -5.98 -0.72
C ASP A 85 14.59 -7.37 -1.30
N LEU A 86 13.53 -8.14 -1.61
CA LEU A 86 13.68 -9.46 -2.23
C LEU A 86 14.39 -9.40 -3.59
N VAL A 87 14.15 -8.34 -4.37
CA VAL A 87 14.86 -8.10 -5.64
C VAL A 87 16.33 -7.72 -5.38
N ARG A 88 16.61 -6.82 -4.43
CA ARG A 88 17.97 -6.40 -4.07
C ARG A 88 18.81 -7.57 -3.57
N ASP A 89 18.21 -8.42 -2.75
CA ASP A 89 18.82 -9.64 -2.22
C ASP A 89 18.91 -10.77 -3.25
N ARG A 90 18.45 -10.55 -4.50
CA ARG A 90 18.40 -11.54 -5.58
C ARG A 90 17.62 -12.81 -5.21
N ARG A 91 16.65 -12.70 -4.30
CA ARG A 91 15.75 -13.79 -3.90
C ARG A 91 14.60 -13.97 -4.88
N ILE A 92 14.24 -12.91 -5.62
CA ILE A 92 13.30 -12.94 -6.74
C ILE A 92 13.86 -12.13 -7.91
N SER A 93 13.37 -12.39 -9.12
CA SER A 93 13.79 -11.62 -10.31
C SER A 93 13.16 -10.22 -10.32
N SER A 94 13.79 -9.26 -11.01
CA SER A 94 13.19 -7.91 -11.17
C SER A 94 11.85 -7.94 -11.92
N ARG A 95 11.61 -8.95 -12.77
CA ARG A 95 10.32 -9.14 -13.45
C ARG A 95 9.25 -9.62 -12.48
N GLU A 96 9.57 -10.62 -11.67
CA GLU A 96 8.67 -11.09 -10.62
C GLU A 96 8.39 -9.97 -9.62
N GLY A 97 9.40 -9.17 -9.26
CA GLY A 97 9.22 -7.99 -8.41
C GLY A 97 8.30 -6.94 -9.04
N ALA A 98 8.45 -6.64 -10.33
CA ALA A 98 7.55 -5.72 -11.03
C ALA A 98 6.10 -6.24 -11.06
N TYR A 99 5.93 -7.55 -11.29
CA TYR A 99 4.63 -8.20 -11.21
C TYR A 99 4.02 -8.15 -9.79
N LEU A 100 4.80 -8.44 -8.75
CA LEU A 100 4.31 -8.37 -7.37
C LEU A 100 3.90 -6.94 -6.98
N LEU A 101 4.64 -5.92 -7.43
CA LEU A 101 4.28 -4.52 -7.19
C LEU A 101 2.89 -4.16 -7.72
N SER A 102 2.43 -4.78 -8.81
CA SER A 102 1.16 -4.45 -9.44
C SER A 102 -0.06 -4.76 -8.56
N PHE A 103 0.09 -5.67 -7.59
CA PHE A 103 -1.04 -6.13 -6.77
C PHE A 103 -0.73 -6.39 -5.30
N CYS A 104 0.52 -6.33 -4.85
CA CYS A 104 0.87 -6.59 -3.44
C CYS A 104 1.00 -5.30 -2.60
N ASN A 105 1.06 -4.11 -3.19
CA ASN A 105 1.23 -2.87 -2.42
C ASN A 105 -0.11 -2.14 -2.22
N ASN A 106 -1.05 -2.71 -1.45
CA ASN A 106 -2.42 -2.19 -1.28
C ASN A 106 -2.64 -1.48 0.06
N THR A 107 -3.87 -1.07 0.39
CA THR A 107 -4.23 -0.62 1.75
C THR A 107 -4.09 -1.77 2.76
N SER A 108 -3.92 -1.52 4.05
CA SER A 108 -4.01 -2.61 5.02
C SER A 108 -5.48 -2.96 5.32
N PRO A 109 -5.81 -4.23 5.61
CA PRO A 109 -7.11 -4.65 6.14
C PRO A 109 -7.57 -3.84 7.36
N GLY A 110 -6.64 -3.53 8.27
CA GLY A 110 -6.93 -2.74 9.46
C GLY A 110 -7.33 -1.31 9.14
N PHE A 111 -6.66 -0.66 8.19
CA PHE A 111 -7.05 0.67 7.73
C PHE A 111 -8.42 0.64 7.03
N MET A 112 -8.67 -0.36 6.17
CA MET A 112 -9.96 -0.50 5.48
C MET A 112 -11.12 -0.71 6.46
N ALA A 113 -11.04 -1.72 7.34
CA ALA A 113 -12.11 -2.02 8.27
C ALA A 113 -12.26 -0.93 9.35
N GLY A 114 -11.15 -0.53 9.97
CA GLY A 114 -11.16 0.42 11.08
C GLY A 114 -11.39 1.86 10.65
N PHE A 115 -10.46 2.42 9.89
CA PHE A 115 -10.49 3.85 9.55
C PHE A 115 -11.53 4.18 8.47
N VAL A 116 -11.53 3.44 7.36
CA VAL A 116 -12.42 3.76 6.22
C VAL A 116 -13.87 3.44 6.56
N VAL A 117 -14.16 2.21 6.99
CA VAL A 117 -15.55 1.77 7.19
C VAL A 117 -16.09 2.17 8.56
N CYS A 118 -15.48 1.70 9.65
CA CYS A 118 -16.05 1.92 10.98
C CYS A 118 -15.96 3.38 11.46
N GLN A 119 -14.84 4.08 11.22
CA GLN A 119 -14.65 5.45 11.71
C GLN A 119 -15.18 6.50 10.73
N THR A 120 -14.91 6.37 9.43
CA THR A 120 -15.26 7.44 8.46
C THR A 120 -16.66 7.27 7.88
N ILE A 121 -16.98 6.08 7.32
CA ILE A 121 -18.31 5.81 6.77
C ILE A 121 -19.35 5.64 7.89
N GLY A 122 -18.95 5.05 9.02
CA GLY A 122 -19.80 4.88 10.19
C GLY A 122 -20.82 3.73 10.10
N ASP A 123 -20.70 2.86 9.10
CA ASP A 123 -21.58 1.69 8.92
C ASP A 123 -20.78 0.37 8.92
N PRO A 124 -20.69 -0.31 10.08
CA PRO A 124 -19.96 -1.58 10.20
C PRO A 124 -20.50 -2.73 9.34
N SER A 125 -21.74 -2.67 8.85
CA SER A 125 -22.31 -3.72 8.01
C SER A 125 -21.57 -3.86 6.67
N LEU A 126 -20.94 -2.77 6.21
CA LEU A 126 -20.19 -2.71 4.96
C LEU A 126 -18.78 -3.27 5.05
N VAL A 127 -18.26 -3.59 6.25
CA VAL A 127 -16.88 -4.07 6.43
C VAL A 127 -16.62 -5.30 5.58
N PHE A 128 -17.53 -6.28 5.63
CA PHE A 128 -17.35 -7.54 4.91
C PHE A 128 -17.33 -7.33 3.38
N GLY A 129 -18.28 -6.55 2.85
CA GLY A 129 -18.33 -6.23 1.43
C GLY A 129 -17.13 -5.42 0.96
N SER A 130 -16.73 -4.42 1.74
CA SER A 130 -15.54 -3.59 1.47
C SER A 130 -14.28 -4.47 1.40
N MET A 131 -14.12 -5.40 2.34
CA MET A 131 -12.99 -6.33 2.39
C MET A 131 -12.97 -7.30 1.21
N ILE A 132 -14.13 -7.80 0.77
CA ILE A 132 -14.22 -8.64 -0.43
C ILE A 132 -13.76 -7.85 -1.66
N ILE A 133 -14.30 -6.66 -1.89
CA ILE A 133 -13.89 -5.83 -3.03
C ILE A 133 -12.39 -5.54 -2.97
N PHE A 134 -11.92 -5.16 -1.79
CA PHE A 134 -10.53 -4.82 -1.53
C PHE A 134 -9.56 -5.97 -1.83
N LEU A 135 -9.91 -7.21 -1.47
CA LEU A 135 -9.07 -8.39 -1.73
C LEU A 135 -9.23 -8.92 -3.16
N LEU A 136 -10.44 -8.89 -3.70
CA LEU A 136 -10.76 -9.48 -4.99
C LEU A 136 -10.17 -8.68 -6.15
N VAL A 137 -10.18 -7.33 -6.09
CA VAL A 137 -9.68 -6.47 -7.17
C VAL A 137 -8.19 -6.73 -7.48
N PRO A 138 -7.26 -6.67 -6.51
CA PRO A 138 -5.85 -6.97 -6.76
C PRO A 138 -5.64 -8.39 -7.27
N VAL A 139 -6.40 -9.37 -6.76
CA VAL A 139 -6.30 -10.77 -7.20
C VAL A 139 -6.72 -10.93 -8.66
N VAL A 140 -7.86 -10.38 -9.06
CA VAL A 140 -8.34 -10.45 -10.45
C VAL A 140 -7.36 -9.76 -11.40
N LEU A 141 -6.88 -8.57 -11.02
CA LEU A 141 -5.92 -7.83 -11.83
C LEU A 141 -4.55 -8.53 -11.91
N SER A 142 -4.14 -9.24 -10.85
CA SER A 142 -2.90 -10.04 -10.88
C SER A 142 -2.91 -11.06 -12.03
N PHE A 143 -4.03 -11.72 -12.32
CA PHE A 143 -4.09 -12.66 -13.45
C PHE A 143 -3.91 -11.97 -14.81
N ALA A 144 -4.43 -10.75 -14.96
CA ALA A 144 -4.23 -9.96 -16.16
C ALA A 144 -2.76 -9.51 -16.30
N PHE A 145 -2.17 -9.01 -15.22
CA PHE A 145 -0.79 -8.53 -15.20
C PHE A 145 0.24 -9.67 -15.29
N CYS A 146 -0.08 -10.85 -14.75
CA CYS A 146 0.73 -12.06 -14.90
C CYS A 146 1.00 -12.36 -16.38
N ARG A 147 -0.02 -12.23 -17.23
CA ARG A 147 0.12 -12.41 -18.70
C ARG A 147 0.97 -11.34 -19.38
N ILE A 148 1.24 -10.21 -18.74
CA ILE A 148 2.08 -9.14 -19.29
C ILE A 148 3.53 -9.34 -18.84
N TYR A 149 3.75 -9.61 -17.56
CA TYR A 149 5.09 -9.70 -16.96
C TYR A 149 5.75 -11.07 -17.08
N LEU A 150 4.97 -12.15 -16.94
CA LEU A 150 5.47 -13.52 -16.80
C LEU A 150 5.33 -14.36 -18.08
N LYS A 151 4.79 -13.80 -19.18
CA LYS A 151 4.52 -14.49 -20.46
C LYS A 151 5.76 -15.06 -21.19
N LYS A 152 6.96 -14.96 -20.61
CA LYS A 152 8.22 -15.22 -21.32
C LYS A 152 9.30 -15.93 -20.51
N GLU A 153 9.00 -16.51 -19.34
CA GLU A 153 10.00 -17.28 -18.59
C GLU A 153 9.74 -18.79 -18.66
N THR A 154 10.59 -19.46 -19.43
CA THR A 154 10.79 -20.92 -19.46
C THR A 154 11.84 -21.39 -18.45
N HIS A 155 12.37 -20.49 -17.62
CA HIS A 155 13.39 -20.83 -16.64
C HIS A 155 12.79 -20.79 -15.24
N PRO A 156 12.91 -21.88 -14.45
CA PRO A 156 12.47 -21.86 -13.07
C PRO A 156 13.27 -20.80 -12.32
N ALA A 157 12.57 -19.95 -11.56
CA ALA A 157 13.18 -19.09 -10.55
C ALA A 157 14.18 -19.93 -9.72
N PRO A 158 15.31 -19.36 -9.26
CA PRO A 158 16.32 -20.11 -8.53
C PRO A 158 15.65 -20.90 -7.40
N THR A 159 15.73 -22.23 -7.52
CA THR A 159 15.11 -23.19 -6.60
C THR A 159 15.73 -23.13 -5.20
N VAL A 160 16.86 -22.43 -5.08
CA VAL A 160 17.58 -22.26 -3.82
C VAL A 160 17.31 -20.87 -3.27
N PHE A 161 16.30 -20.81 -2.39
CA PHE A 161 16.13 -19.69 -1.48
C PHE A 161 17.29 -19.68 -0.49
N HIS A 162 18.42 -19.07 -0.88
CA HIS A 162 19.55 -18.78 0.00
C HIS A 162 19.11 -17.73 1.03
N GLY A 163 18.32 -18.16 2.01
CA GLY A 163 18.23 -17.45 3.28
C GLY A 163 19.58 -17.60 3.97
N ASP A 164 20.11 -16.49 4.45
CA ASP A 164 21.19 -16.53 5.42
C ASP A 164 20.82 -17.56 6.51
N ASN A 165 21.74 -18.44 6.88
CA ASN A 165 21.51 -19.39 7.98
C ASN A 165 21.46 -18.66 9.35
N GLY A 166 21.35 -17.33 9.31
CA GLY A 166 21.16 -16.43 10.45
C GLY A 166 20.10 -16.96 11.40
N ARG A 167 20.58 -17.43 12.55
CA ARG A 167 19.76 -17.58 13.74
C ARG A 167 19.40 -16.17 14.22
N PHE A 168 18.27 -16.07 14.91
CA PHE A 168 17.94 -14.84 15.62
C PHE A 168 19.10 -14.46 16.56
N SER A 169 19.54 -13.19 16.49
CA SER A 169 20.55 -12.61 17.37
C SER A 169 20.13 -11.19 17.76
N MET A 170 20.74 -10.64 18.81
CA MET A 170 20.49 -9.24 19.20
C MET A 170 20.90 -8.27 18.08
N ASP A 171 21.97 -8.57 17.34
CA ASP A 171 22.36 -7.75 16.18
C ASP A 171 21.28 -7.74 15.08
N VAL A 172 20.65 -8.90 14.82
CA VAL A 172 19.53 -8.98 13.87
C VAL A 172 18.34 -8.17 14.37
N LEU A 173 18.07 -8.19 15.68
CA LEU A 173 17.01 -7.38 16.28
C LEU A 173 17.31 -5.88 16.11
N ASP A 174 18.51 -5.43 16.47
CA ASP A 174 18.90 -4.01 16.41
C ASP A 174 18.88 -3.48 14.97
N LEU A 175 19.40 -4.25 14.01
CA LEU A 175 19.31 -3.91 12.58
C LEU A 175 17.85 -3.86 12.11
N SER A 176 17.01 -4.79 12.56
CA SER A 176 15.59 -4.82 12.20
C SER A 176 14.84 -3.62 12.78
N ILE A 177 15.18 -3.20 14.00
CA ILE A 177 14.62 -1.99 14.61
C ILE A 177 15.04 -0.77 13.80
N MET A 178 16.32 -0.63 13.46
CA MET A 178 16.83 0.51 12.70
C MET A 178 16.19 0.64 11.32
N ASP A 179 16.13 -0.44 10.54
CA ASP A 179 15.45 -0.45 9.23
C ASP A 179 13.97 -0.09 9.32
N SER A 180 13.31 -0.53 10.40
CA SER A 180 11.90 -0.23 10.66
C SER A 180 11.70 1.25 10.94
N PHE A 181 12.57 1.84 11.77
CA PHE A 181 12.55 3.27 12.03
C PHE A 181 12.88 4.10 10.78
N GLU A 182 13.82 3.68 9.96
CA GLU A 182 14.10 4.35 8.68
C GLU A 182 12.87 4.34 7.77
N THR A 183 12.24 3.17 7.62
CA THR A 183 11.05 2.98 6.77
C THR A 183 9.89 3.84 7.27
N ILE A 184 9.57 3.79 8.57
CA ILE A 184 8.43 4.52 9.11
C ILE A 184 8.67 6.03 9.20
N THR A 185 9.91 6.46 9.38
CA THR A 185 10.27 7.88 9.37
C THR A 185 10.13 8.45 7.96
N LYS A 186 10.56 7.71 6.93
CA LYS A 186 10.30 8.08 5.53
C LYS A 186 8.81 8.21 5.26
N THR A 187 8.00 7.23 5.67
CA THR A 187 6.53 7.29 5.56
C THR A 187 5.96 8.53 6.25
N GLY A 188 6.39 8.83 7.47
CA GLY A 188 5.97 10.03 8.21
C GLY A 188 6.34 11.33 7.52
N GLY A 189 7.57 11.43 7.01
CA GLY A 189 8.02 12.58 6.23
C GLY A 189 7.14 12.83 5.00
N TYR A 190 6.79 11.79 4.26
CA TYR A 190 5.86 11.91 3.14
C TYR A 190 4.47 12.36 3.58
N ILE A 191 3.90 11.77 4.64
CA ILE A 191 2.59 12.18 5.17
C ILE A 191 2.59 13.67 5.53
N ILE A 192 3.60 14.13 6.28
CA ILE A 192 3.74 15.54 6.67
C ILE A 192 3.78 16.46 5.45
N VAL A 193 4.62 16.15 4.46
CA VAL A 193 4.76 16.96 3.24
C VAL A 193 3.45 17.01 2.45
N PHE A 194 2.79 15.87 2.27
CA PHE A 194 1.53 15.82 1.53
C PHE A 194 0.37 16.48 2.29
N SER A 195 0.36 16.45 3.63
CA SER A 195 -0.58 17.23 4.44
C SER A 195 -0.37 18.73 4.29
N VAL A 196 0.89 19.20 4.23
CA VAL A 196 1.20 20.61 3.91
C VAL A 196 0.73 20.97 2.50
N PHE A 197 0.97 20.10 1.51
CA PHE A 197 0.50 20.34 0.15
C PHE A 197 -1.02 20.40 0.05
N LEU A 198 -1.73 19.53 0.77
CA LEU A 198 -3.19 19.56 0.82
C LEU A 198 -3.69 20.88 1.43
N GLU A 199 -3.15 21.30 2.57
CA GLU A 199 -3.57 22.54 3.24
C GLU A 199 -3.35 23.77 2.35
N LEU A 200 -2.21 23.84 1.66
CA LEU A 200 -1.93 24.90 0.70
C LEU A 200 -2.84 24.83 -0.53
N ALA A 201 -3.11 23.63 -1.05
CA ALA A 201 -3.96 23.46 -2.21
C ALA A 201 -5.43 23.83 -1.91
N CYS A 202 -5.87 23.66 -0.66
CA CYS A 202 -7.18 24.12 -0.18
C CYS A 202 -7.38 25.64 -0.26
N LYS A 203 -6.31 26.44 -0.44
CA LYS A 203 -6.41 27.90 -0.66
C LYS A 203 -6.67 28.28 -2.10
N LEU A 204 -6.54 27.34 -3.05
CA LEU A 204 -6.79 27.63 -4.45
C LEU A 204 -8.29 27.87 -4.66
N PRO A 205 -8.68 28.80 -5.54
CA PRO A 205 -10.08 29.20 -5.71
C PRO A 205 -10.99 28.04 -6.14
N PHE A 206 -10.43 27.02 -6.80
CA PHE A 206 -11.19 25.84 -7.23
C PHE A 206 -11.35 24.78 -6.13
N ALA A 207 -10.61 24.86 -5.01
CA ALA A 207 -10.56 23.79 -4.00
C ALA A 207 -11.90 23.53 -3.31
N GLY A 208 -12.73 24.57 -3.15
CA GLY A 208 -14.07 24.46 -2.58
C GLY A 208 -15.10 23.81 -3.52
N THR A 209 -14.80 23.70 -4.81
CA THR A 209 -15.71 23.11 -5.80
C THR A 209 -15.73 21.58 -5.70
N LEU A 210 -16.80 20.94 -6.19
CA LEU A 210 -16.88 19.48 -6.25
C LEU A 210 -15.69 18.86 -7.02
N PRO A 211 -15.32 19.33 -8.23
CA PRO A 211 -14.12 18.83 -8.92
C PRO A 211 -12.82 19.07 -8.15
N GLY A 212 -12.71 20.21 -7.45
CA GLY A 212 -11.55 20.51 -6.61
C GLY A 212 -11.39 19.51 -5.47
N ARG A 213 -12.44 19.28 -4.70
CA ARG A 213 -12.41 18.29 -3.60
C ARG A 213 -12.13 16.87 -4.11
N LEU A 214 -12.73 16.47 -5.23
CA LEU A 214 -12.46 15.18 -5.87
C LEU A 214 -11.00 15.03 -6.32
N LEU A 215 -10.36 16.10 -6.80
CA LEU A 215 -8.97 16.06 -7.23
C LEU A 215 -8.01 16.04 -6.04
N LEU A 216 -8.28 16.90 -5.05
CA LEU A 216 -7.44 17.04 -3.86
C LEU A 216 -7.47 15.78 -2.99
N SER A 217 -8.54 14.97 -3.03
CA SER A 217 -8.62 13.73 -2.25
C SER A 217 -7.56 12.70 -2.65
N PHE A 218 -6.97 12.83 -3.85
CA PHE A 218 -5.92 11.92 -4.31
C PHE A 218 -4.52 12.29 -3.79
N LEU A 219 -4.34 13.42 -3.10
CA LEU A 219 -3.03 13.79 -2.54
C LEU A 219 -2.60 12.82 -1.45
N GLU A 220 -3.47 12.55 -0.48
CA GLU A 220 -3.21 11.69 0.67
C GLU A 220 -4.49 10.95 1.04
N ILE A 221 -4.38 9.63 1.29
CA ILE A 221 -5.53 8.73 1.43
C ILE A 221 -6.40 9.12 2.61
N THR A 222 -5.80 9.36 3.78
CA THR A 222 -6.50 9.56 5.04
C THR A 222 -7.40 10.79 4.97
N ASN A 223 -6.82 11.94 4.61
CA ASN A 223 -7.56 13.18 4.42
C ASN A 223 -8.52 13.08 3.23
N GLY A 224 -8.11 12.36 2.17
CA GLY A 224 -8.94 12.17 0.98
C GLY A 224 -10.22 11.39 1.25
N VAL A 225 -10.16 10.31 2.04
CA VAL A 225 -11.33 9.51 2.41
C VAL A 225 -12.33 10.36 3.21
N VAL A 226 -11.87 11.14 4.18
CA VAL A 226 -12.73 12.08 4.94
C VAL A 226 -13.35 13.13 4.02
N MET A 227 -12.57 13.70 3.10
CA MET A 227 -13.11 14.70 2.17
C MET A 227 -14.15 14.12 1.21
N LEU A 228 -13.94 12.89 0.72
CA LEU A 228 -14.88 12.19 -0.17
C LEU A 228 -16.19 11.82 0.53
N GLU A 229 -16.13 11.46 1.81
CA GLU A 229 -17.33 11.20 2.62
C GLU A 229 -18.19 12.47 2.68
N THR A 230 -17.61 13.64 2.94
CA THR A 230 -18.38 14.87 3.13
C THR A 230 -18.94 15.51 1.84
N LEU A 231 -18.77 14.86 0.68
CA LEU A 231 -19.26 15.40 -0.58
C LEU A 231 -20.79 15.39 -0.66
N PRO A 232 -21.41 16.38 -1.32
CA PRO A 232 -22.86 16.39 -1.55
C PRO A 232 -23.25 15.45 -2.70
N LEU A 233 -22.85 14.18 -2.60
CA LEU A 233 -23.11 13.12 -3.59
C LEU A 233 -23.88 11.96 -2.95
N PRO A 234 -24.66 11.20 -3.74
CA PRO A 234 -25.25 9.95 -3.30
C PRO A 234 -24.21 9.01 -2.68
N PHE A 235 -24.61 8.27 -1.64
CA PHE A 235 -23.71 7.38 -0.91
C PHE A 235 -22.98 6.39 -1.83
N SER A 236 -23.67 5.83 -2.83
CA SER A 236 -23.09 4.90 -3.81
C SER A 236 -21.89 5.48 -4.56
N LEU A 237 -21.94 6.76 -4.95
CA LEU A 237 -20.83 7.44 -5.62
C LEU A 237 -19.71 7.79 -4.65
N ARG A 238 -20.05 8.26 -3.44
CA ARG A 238 -19.04 8.54 -2.40
C ARG A 238 -18.26 7.29 -2.04
N TYR A 239 -18.97 6.19 -1.77
CA TYR A 239 -18.40 4.89 -1.45
C TYR A 239 -17.52 4.36 -2.60
N ALA A 240 -17.98 4.49 -3.85
CA ALA A 240 -17.18 4.14 -5.02
C ALA A 240 -15.86 4.93 -5.08
N CYS A 241 -15.91 6.26 -4.93
CA CYS A 241 -14.71 7.10 -4.92
C CYS A 241 -13.76 6.75 -3.76
N ILE A 242 -14.29 6.48 -2.56
CA ILE A 242 -13.50 6.09 -1.38
C ILE A 242 -12.77 4.76 -1.64
N MET A 243 -13.47 3.74 -2.15
CA MET A 243 -12.88 2.44 -2.45
C MET A 243 -11.85 2.53 -3.57
N GLY A 244 -12.11 3.34 -4.60
CA GLY A 244 -11.15 3.64 -5.66
C GLY A 244 -9.89 4.33 -5.16
N LEU A 245 -10.04 5.35 -4.30
CA LEU A 245 -8.91 6.05 -3.68
C LEU A 245 -8.06 5.09 -2.84
N CYS A 246 -8.68 4.21 -2.05
CA CYS A 246 -7.96 3.22 -1.26
C CYS A 246 -7.18 2.23 -2.16
N ALA A 247 -7.80 1.71 -3.23
CA ALA A 247 -7.11 0.82 -4.15
C ALA A 247 -5.94 1.49 -4.89
N PHE A 248 -6.11 2.76 -5.29
CA PHE A 248 -5.06 3.57 -5.93
C PHE A 248 -3.93 3.94 -4.96
N GLY A 249 -4.26 4.33 -3.73
CA GLY A 249 -3.31 4.73 -2.68
C GLY A 249 -2.92 6.21 -2.67
N GLY A 250 -3.34 7.02 -3.65
CA GLY A 250 -3.02 8.44 -3.70
C GLY A 250 -1.55 8.74 -4.06
N PHE A 251 -1.27 10.02 -4.29
CA PHE A 251 0.08 10.48 -4.66
C PHE A 251 1.09 10.32 -3.53
N CYS A 252 0.65 10.49 -2.28
CA CYS A 252 1.49 10.24 -1.10
C CYS A 252 2.01 8.80 -1.06
N ALA A 253 1.15 7.79 -1.23
CA ALA A 253 1.61 6.40 -1.24
C ALA A 253 2.46 6.09 -2.49
N GLY A 254 2.19 6.73 -3.63
CA GLY A 254 3.06 6.64 -4.82
C GLY A 254 4.47 7.14 -4.56
N ALA A 255 4.61 8.30 -3.88
CA ALA A 255 5.91 8.86 -3.52
C ALA A 255 6.64 7.99 -2.47
N GLN A 256 5.92 7.50 -1.45
CA GLN A 256 6.46 6.55 -0.47
C GLN A 256 6.96 5.27 -1.15
N THR A 257 6.16 4.72 -2.07
CA THR A 257 6.51 3.53 -2.86
C THR A 257 7.78 3.77 -3.64
N ASN A 258 7.88 4.88 -4.38
CA ASN A 258 9.07 5.22 -5.15
C ASN A 258 10.34 5.27 -4.28
N SER A 259 10.22 5.84 -3.06
CA SER A 259 11.33 5.84 -2.10
C SER A 259 11.76 4.43 -1.69
N MET A 260 10.82 3.50 -1.57
CA MET A 260 11.14 2.10 -1.23
C MET A 260 11.74 1.33 -2.41
N LEU A 261 11.44 1.71 -3.65
CA LEU A 261 11.98 1.04 -4.83
C LEU A 261 13.45 1.37 -5.11
N ASN A 262 14.00 2.42 -4.50
CA ASN A 262 15.38 2.84 -4.70
C ASN A 262 16.37 1.67 -4.54
N GLY A 263 17.31 1.55 -5.49
CA GLY A 263 18.31 0.49 -5.52
C GLY A 263 17.83 -0.89 -6.00
N SER A 264 16.52 -1.12 -6.20
CA SER A 264 15.99 -2.42 -6.67
C SER A 264 15.97 -2.58 -8.20
N GLY A 265 16.07 -1.48 -8.94
CA GLY A 265 15.86 -1.45 -10.41
C GLY A 265 14.39 -1.52 -10.85
N LEU A 266 13.45 -1.64 -9.91
CA LEU A 266 12.01 -1.58 -10.18
C LEU A 266 11.59 -0.14 -10.52
N LYS A 267 10.67 0.00 -11.50
CA LYS A 267 10.19 1.29 -11.97
C LYS A 267 8.84 1.63 -11.35
N ILE A 268 8.65 2.90 -10.99
CA ILE A 268 7.38 3.39 -10.45
C ILE A 268 6.30 3.59 -11.52
N THR A 269 6.69 3.80 -12.78
CA THR A 269 5.73 4.15 -13.84
C THR A 269 4.70 3.06 -14.16
N PRO A 270 5.05 1.76 -14.28
CA PRO A 270 4.06 0.71 -14.48
C PRO A 270 3.17 0.54 -13.25
N TYR A 271 3.78 0.64 -12.06
CA TYR A 271 3.06 0.58 -10.78
C TYR A 271 1.93 1.62 -10.70
N ILE A 272 2.17 2.87 -11.09
CA ILE A 272 1.12 3.91 -11.06
C ILE A 272 -0.02 3.58 -12.02
N ALA A 273 0.29 3.09 -13.23
CA ALA A 273 -0.73 2.70 -14.20
C ALA A 273 -1.60 1.54 -13.70
N GLU A 274 -0.98 0.55 -13.06
CA GLU A 274 -1.67 -0.60 -12.46
C GLU A 274 -2.53 -0.17 -11.27
N LYS A 275 -2.05 0.78 -10.47
CA LYS A 275 -2.83 1.37 -9.38
C LYS A 275 -4.03 2.17 -9.86
N LEU A 276 -3.91 2.88 -10.97
CA LEU A 276 -5.06 3.54 -11.59
C LEU A 276 -6.10 2.51 -12.06
N ALA A 277 -5.66 1.40 -12.67
CA ALA A 277 -6.54 0.31 -13.05
C ALA A 277 -7.23 -0.33 -11.83
N ALA A 278 -6.49 -0.56 -10.74
CA ALA A 278 -7.05 -1.05 -9.47
C ALA A 278 -8.06 -0.07 -8.86
N GLY A 279 -7.76 1.23 -8.88
CA GLY A 279 -8.68 2.28 -8.45
C GLY A 279 -9.98 2.28 -9.26
N ALA A 280 -9.89 2.21 -10.59
CA ALA A 280 -11.06 2.17 -11.45
C ALA A 280 -11.91 0.90 -11.22
N ALA A 281 -11.26 -0.27 -11.12
CA ALA A 281 -11.94 -1.54 -10.86
C ALA A 281 -12.62 -1.55 -9.48
N ALA A 282 -11.94 -1.08 -8.43
CA ALA A 282 -12.50 -0.98 -7.09
C ALA A 282 -13.67 -0.01 -7.02
N SER A 283 -13.59 1.16 -7.66
CA SER A 283 -14.70 2.10 -7.77
C SER A 283 -15.93 1.48 -8.43
N LEU A 284 -15.73 0.77 -9.56
CA LEU A 284 -16.82 0.13 -10.28
C LEU A 284 -17.47 -0.97 -9.45
N MET A 285 -16.67 -1.85 -8.84
CA MET A 285 -17.19 -2.94 -8.00
C MET A 285 -17.90 -2.42 -6.75
N ALA A 286 -17.37 -1.38 -6.13
CA ALA A 286 -17.99 -0.72 -4.99
C ALA A 286 -19.32 -0.07 -5.36
N TYR A 287 -19.41 0.61 -6.50
CA TYR A 287 -20.67 1.17 -6.99
C TYR A 287 -21.72 0.08 -7.20
N LEU A 288 -21.36 -1.00 -7.90
CA LEU A 288 -22.27 -2.12 -8.17
C LEU A 288 -22.72 -2.83 -6.88
N TYR A 289 -21.82 -3.01 -5.92
CA TYR A 289 -22.14 -3.62 -4.63
C TYR A 289 -23.25 -2.86 -3.88
N ILE A 290 -23.18 -1.53 -3.85
CA ILE A 290 -24.20 -0.70 -3.19
C ILE A 290 -25.54 -0.72 -3.93
N GLN A 291 -25.56 -0.96 -5.24
CA GLN A 291 -26.83 -1.08 -5.99
C GLN A 291 -27.57 -2.40 -5.74
N ILE A 292 -26.87 -3.41 -5.23
CA ILE A 292 -27.42 -4.76 -4.99
C ILE A 292 -27.93 -4.91 -3.54
N LEU A 293 -27.37 -4.12 -2.62
CA LEU A 293 -27.81 -4.00 -1.22
C LEU A 293 -29.16 -3.27 -1.11
#